data_AF-A0A7L8ADH0-F1
#
_entry.id   AF-A0A7L8ADH0-F1
#
_cell.length_a   1.000
_cell.length_b   1.000
_cell.length_c   1.000
_cell.angle_alpha   90.00
_cell.angle_beta   90.00
_cell.angle_gamma   90.00
#
_symmetry.space_group_name_H-M   'P 1'
#
loop_
_entity.id
_entity.type
_entity.pdbx_description
1 polymer ?
#
loop_
_entity_poly.entity_id
_entity_poly.type
_entity_poly.pdbx_seq_one_letter_code
_entity_poly.pdbx_strand_id
1 'polypeptide(L)'
;MKMNKKAILFLVCLATLNSFSQEILTKKEALAITLENNFGIKIANNNIEVAKNNTSIYNTRYLPTATLNSGADYRRNNQTIVFTDPNTGGDNERVGNGVVTKTYNASLGLNYMIFDGLGRKYNYQQLKETYNLTELQAKETIENTYLQLFTVYFQIARLLENTNNLEEALTISKSRLERAKYQYEYGQSTRLEMLNAEVDINNDSITLINSRQQLSNAKRGLNIILGIEKVVDYEVETEVEFNKLMNFEELQQKTLANNSLLKQNEKNIAISEFNIKINKASYLPSLNFNTSYGFNRTENENLVNPFGARLITSDGLNAGLNLTWNIFDGGTTKTRVANAKIALDNQQILLEQQKVTISNNLKNTWENYNNQLFILKAQEKNVQTTQNNFDRTQERYKLGQVTSIEFRQAQINLINSKTAFNNAKFDAKLIELQLLQLSGDILNVNF
;
A
#
# COMPACT_ATOMS: atom_id res chain seq x y z
N MET A 1 -32.21 43.04 46.84
CA MET A 1 -32.74 42.53 45.55
C MET A 1 -32.66 40.99 45.61
N LYS A 2 -33.78 40.30 45.87
CA LYS A 2 -33.78 38.83 46.05
C LYS A 2 -33.67 38.15 44.68
N MET A 3 -32.46 37.72 44.31
CA MET A 3 -32.26 36.88 43.13
C MET A 3 -32.95 35.53 43.34
N ASN A 4 -33.89 35.21 42.46
CA ASN A 4 -34.78 34.07 42.55
C ASN A 4 -33.99 32.78 42.28
N LYS A 5 -33.92 31.85 43.24
CA LYS A 5 -33.14 30.58 43.12
C LYS A 5 -33.54 29.73 41.90
N LYS A 6 -34.76 29.90 41.37
CA LYS A 6 -35.22 29.27 40.13
C LYS A 6 -34.51 29.78 38.87
N ALA A 7 -34.04 31.04 38.86
CA ALA A 7 -33.30 31.60 37.73
C ALA A 7 -31.86 31.04 37.64
N ILE A 8 -31.24 30.72 38.78
CA ILE A 8 -29.90 30.11 38.83
C ILE A 8 -29.96 28.64 38.38
N LEU A 9 -31.02 27.90 38.72
CA LEU A 9 -31.21 26.52 38.24
C LEU A 9 -31.46 26.46 36.71
N PHE A 10 -32.14 27.47 36.16
CA PHE A 10 -32.39 27.57 34.71
C PHE A 10 -31.11 27.95 33.94
N LEU A 11 -30.22 28.75 34.53
CA LEU A 11 -28.93 29.12 33.92
C LEU A 11 -27.93 27.96 33.91
N VAL A 12 -27.96 27.09 34.92
CA VAL A 12 -27.07 25.90 35.00
C VAL A 12 -27.52 24.79 34.05
N CYS A 13 -28.83 24.63 33.79
CA CYS A 13 -29.32 23.70 32.76
C CYS A 13 -29.03 24.17 31.32
N LEU A 14 -28.81 25.47 31.08
CA LEU A 14 -28.42 25.97 29.76
C LEU A 14 -26.92 25.77 29.46
N ALA A 15 -26.09 25.58 30.49
CA ALA A 15 -24.64 25.37 30.34
C ALA A 15 -24.25 23.92 29.96
N THR A 16 -25.20 22.98 29.98
CA THR A 16 -24.98 21.58 29.56
C THR A 16 -25.49 21.27 28.15
N LEU A 17 -25.93 22.28 27.40
CA LEU A 17 -26.11 22.16 25.96
C LEU A 17 -24.73 22.24 25.30
N ASN A 18 -23.96 21.15 25.43
CA ASN A 18 -22.92 20.87 24.44
C ASN A 18 -23.65 20.74 23.12
N SER A 19 -23.61 21.81 22.33
CA SER A 19 -23.98 21.76 20.94
C SER A 19 -23.05 20.73 20.32
N PHE A 20 -23.59 19.57 19.96
CA PHE A 20 -22.92 18.63 19.05
C PHE A 20 -22.86 19.34 17.71
N SER A 21 -21.87 20.21 17.54
CA SER A 21 -21.46 20.66 16.23
C SER A 21 -20.92 19.43 15.54
N GLN A 22 -21.61 18.95 14.51
CA GLN A 22 -21.06 17.90 13.64
C GLN A 22 -19.73 18.41 13.11
N GLU A 23 -18.66 17.66 13.37
CA GLU A 23 -17.34 17.99 12.82
C GLU A 23 -17.41 17.81 11.29
N ILE A 24 -17.01 18.84 10.55
CA ILE A 24 -16.85 18.75 9.10
C ILE A 24 -15.43 18.25 8.86
N LEU A 25 -15.30 17.03 8.36
CA LEU A 25 -14.01 16.46 7.97
C LEU A 25 -13.60 17.09 6.64
N THR A 26 -12.66 18.05 6.71
CA THR A 26 -12.17 18.73 5.50
C THR A 26 -11.30 17.81 4.64
N LYS A 27 -11.18 18.10 3.33
CA LYS A 27 -10.29 17.34 2.43
C LYS A 27 -8.84 17.28 2.94
N LYS A 28 -8.34 18.40 3.48
CA LYS A 28 -6.96 18.52 4.02
C LYS A 28 -6.77 17.69 5.27
N GLU A 29 -7.73 17.73 6.18
CA GLU A 29 -7.69 16.97 7.42
C GLU A 29 -7.77 15.47 7.16
N ALA A 30 -8.69 15.04 6.28
CA ALA A 30 -8.79 13.65 5.86
C ALA A 30 -7.45 13.14 5.30
N LEU A 31 -6.80 13.93 4.45
CA LEU A 31 -5.49 13.60 3.90
C LEU A 31 -4.41 13.51 4.98
N ALA A 32 -4.32 14.48 5.89
CA ALA A 32 -3.33 14.48 6.96
C ALA A 32 -3.47 13.23 7.85
N ILE A 33 -4.70 12.90 8.26
CA ILE A 33 -4.99 11.71 9.06
C ILE A 33 -4.62 10.45 8.28
N THR A 34 -4.99 10.34 7.01
CA THR A 34 -4.63 9.17 6.18
C THR A 34 -3.12 9.01 6.03
N LEU A 35 -2.36 10.07 5.75
CA LEU A 35 -0.91 10.00 5.58
C LEU A 35 -0.21 9.53 6.87
N GLU A 36 -0.74 9.92 8.03
CA GLU A 36 -0.20 9.52 9.32
C GLU A 36 -0.62 8.10 9.72
N ASN A 37 -1.89 7.73 9.49
CA ASN A 37 -2.49 6.57 10.13
C ASN A 37 -2.76 5.36 9.22
N ASN A 38 -2.82 5.55 7.90
CA ASN A 38 -3.14 4.48 6.96
C ASN A 38 -2.14 3.32 7.06
N PHE A 39 -2.66 2.10 7.18
CA PHE A 39 -1.84 0.90 7.35
C PHE A 39 -0.95 0.61 6.14
N GLY A 40 -1.43 0.85 4.92
CA GLY A 40 -0.64 0.67 3.69
C GLY A 40 0.58 1.59 3.64
N ILE A 41 0.40 2.86 4.02
CA ILE A 41 1.50 3.84 4.09
C ILE A 41 2.50 3.45 5.20
N LYS A 42 2.03 3.03 6.38
CA LYS A 42 2.89 2.54 7.46
C LYS A 42 3.72 1.33 7.03
N ILE A 43 3.12 0.38 6.31
CA ILE A 43 3.83 -0.79 5.76
C ILE A 43 4.86 -0.34 4.72
N ALA A 44 4.51 0.59 3.83
CA ALA A 44 5.44 1.11 2.83
C ALA A 44 6.66 1.80 3.47
N ASN A 45 6.45 2.60 4.53
CA ASN A 45 7.53 3.22 5.29
C ASN A 45 8.43 2.19 5.98
N ASN A 46 7.86 1.12 6.55
CA ASN A 46 8.65 0.02 7.11
C ASN A 46 9.49 -0.68 6.04
N ASN A 47 8.95 -0.85 4.83
CA ASN A 47 9.70 -1.44 3.72
C ASN A 47 10.88 -0.55 3.28
N ILE A 48 10.73 0.79 3.32
CA ILE A 48 11.85 1.72 3.09
C ILE A 48 12.94 1.51 4.13
N GLU A 49 12.59 1.42 5.42
CA GLU A 49 13.59 1.18 6.48
C GLU A 49 14.26 -0.20 6.36
N VAL A 50 13.53 -1.24 5.91
CA VAL A 50 14.12 -2.55 5.57
C VAL A 50 15.12 -2.40 4.41
N ALA A 51 14.74 -1.70 3.34
CA ALA A 51 15.63 -1.48 2.21
C ALA A 51 16.88 -0.68 2.61
N LYS A 52 16.73 0.33 3.47
CA LYS A 52 17.82 1.12 4.04
C LYS A 52 18.77 0.25 4.87
N ASN A 53 18.23 -0.61 5.74
CA ASN A 53 19.02 -1.57 6.49
C ASN A 53 19.79 -2.52 5.55
N ASN A 54 19.18 -2.93 4.45
CA ASN A 54 19.83 -3.77 3.45
C ASN A 54 20.99 -3.05 2.73
N THR A 55 20.94 -1.72 2.58
CA THR A 55 22.08 -0.93 2.05
C THR A 55 23.22 -0.73 3.05
N SER A 56 22.99 -1.00 4.34
CA SER A 56 23.96 -0.77 5.39
C SER A 56 25.22 -1.61 5.21
N ILE A 57 26.36 -1.06 5.66
CA ILE A 57 27.65 -1.77 5.62
C ILE A 57 27.58 -3.15 6.28
N TYR A 58 26.72 -3.30 7.30
CA TYR A 58 26.48 -4.54 8.03
C TYR A 58 25.89 -5.67 7.17
N ASN A 59 25.17 -5.36 6.10
CA ASN A 59 24.60 -6.35 5.17
C ASN A 59 25.46 -6.55 3.91
N THR A 60 26.36 -5.62 3.62
CA THR A 60 27.14 -5.59 2.36
C THR A 60 28.39 -6.50 2.36
N ARG A 61 28.65 -7.23 3.45
CA ARG A 61 29.81 -8.14 3.61
C ARG A 61 31.19 -7.43 3.47
N TYR A 62 31.23 -6.14 3.74
CA TYR A 62 32.47 -5.37 3.79
C TYR A 62 33.24 -5.50 5.10
N LEU A 63 32.58 -6.04 6.14
CA LEU A 63 33.17 -6.24 7.46
C LEU A 63 33.68 -7.68 7.62
N PRO A 64 34.71 -7.90 8.46
CA PRO A 64 35.11 -9.24 8.85
C PRO A 64 34.03 -9.94 9.66
N THR A 65 34.04 -11.28 9.63
CA THR A 65 33.21 -12.11 10.50
C THR A 65 34.07 -12.75 11.58
N ALA A 66 33.53 -12.83 12.79
CA ALA A 66 34.13 -13.50 13.94
C ALA A 66 33.26 -14.68 14.34
N THR A 67 33.83 -15.87 14.48
CA THR A 67 33.12 -17.08 14.87
C THR A 67 33.85 -17.79 16.00
N LEU A 68 33.13 -18.07 17.09
CA LEU A 68 33.60 -18.94 18.16
C LEU A 68 33.07 -20.36 17.89
N ASN A 69 33.98 -21.31 17.69
CA ASN A 69 33.66 -22.71 17.50
C ASN A 69 34.16 -23.48 18.72
N SER A 70 33.27 -24.21 19.41
CA SER A 70 33.66 -25.08 20.51
C SER A 70 33.05 -26.47 20.28
N GLY A 71 33.81 -27.51 20.58
CA GLY A 71 33.42 -28.90 20.34
C GLY A 71 33.94 -29.82 21.44
N ALA A 72 33.18 -30.87 21.69
CA ALA A 72 33.58 -32.00 22.51
C ALA A 72 33.17 -33.28 21.77
N ASP A 73 34.15 -34.09 21.41
CA ASP A 73 33.97 -35.35 20.70
C ASP A 73 34.38 -36.50 21.61
N TYR A 74 33.51 -37.50 21.76
CA TYR A 74 33.86 -38.78 22.36
C TYR A 74 33.78 -39.86 21.28
N ARG A 75 34.86 -40.61 21.09
CA ARG A 75 34.94 -41.71 20.13
C ARG A 75 35.40 -42.96 20.83
N ARG A 76 34.70 -44.07 20.61
CA ARG A 76 35.09 -45.39 21.10
C ARG A 76 35.12 -46.37 19.94
N ASN A 77 36.32 -46.71 19.49
CA ASN A 77 36.54 -47.51 18.28
C ASN A 77 37.49 -48.68 18.57
N ASN A 78 37.40 -49.73 17.76
CA ASN A 78 38.45 -50.74 17.72
C ASN A 78 39.53 -50.26 16.75
N GLN A 79 40.80 -50.33 17.16
CA GLN A 79 41.94 -49.86 16.38
C GLN A 79 42.96 -50.99 16.23
N THR A 80 43.47 -51.17 15.02
CA THR A 80 44.61 -52.03 14.73
C THR A 80 45.74 -51.15 14.22
N ILE A 81 46.92 -51.24 14.83
CA ILE A 81 48.12 -50.54 14.41
C ILE A 81 49.17 -51.57 14.03
N VAL A 82 49.70 -51.48 12.81
CA VAL A 82 50.81 -52.31 12.34
C VAL A 82 52.09 -51.47 12.37
N PHE A 83 53.11 -51.98 13.05
CA PHE A 83 54.44 -51.38 13.10
C PHE A 83 55.39 -52.25 12.28
N THR A 84 55.94 -51.68 11.21
CA THR A 84 57.03 -52.32 10.45
C THR A 84 58.34 -52.08 11.18
N ASP A 85 59.07 -53.14 11.52
CA ASP A 85 60.41 -53.04 12.09
C ASP A 85 61.39 -52.57 11.01
N PRO A 86 62.04 -51.39 11.16
CA PRO A 86 62.95 -50.84 10.16
C PRO A 86 64.19 -51.71 9.89
N ASN A 87 64.57 -52.58 10.82
CA ASN A 87 65.78 -53.40 10.72
C ASN A 87 65.53 -54.79 10.13
N THR A 88 64.33 -55.33 10.32
CA THR A 88 63.98 -56.70 9.91
C THR A 88 62.93 -56.76 8.80
N GLY A 89 62.23 -55.66 8.53
CA GLY A 89 61.15 -55.58 7.55
C GLY A 89 59.90 -56.39 7.94
N GLY A 90 59.87 -56.96 9.15
CA GLY A 90 58.73 -57.70 9.68
C GLY A 90 57.68 -56.77 10.26
N ASP A 91 56.41 -57.04 9.93
CA ASP A 91 55.27 -56.32 10.47
C ASP A 91 54.82 -56.92 11.81
N ASN A 92 54.66 -56.07 12.82
CA ASN A 92 54.08 -56.42 14.10
C ASN A 92 52.74 -55.71 14.28
N GLU A 93 51.66 -56.47 14.40
CA GLU A 93 50.31 -55.95 14.59
C GLU A 93 49.98 -55.79 16.09
N ARG A 94 49.32 -54.69 16.44
CA ARG A 94 48.72 -54.46 17.75
C ARG A 94 47.26 -54.09 17.59
N VAL A 95 46.39 -54.81 18.29
CA VAL A 95 44.94 -54.59 18.28
C VAL A 95 44.51 -54.03 19.62
N GLY A 96 43.74 -52.95 19.61
CA GLY A 96 43.06 -52.39 20.76
C GLY A 96 41.56 -52.34 20.54
N ASN A 97 40.82 -52.99 21.44
CA ASN A 97 39.36 -53.02 21.40
C ASN A 97 38.79 -51.96 22.34
N GLY A 98 37.82 -51.18 21.86
CA GLY A 98 37.16 -50.15 22.65
C GLY A 98 38.08 -49.00 23.08
N VAL A 99 39.03 -48.62 22.22
CA VAL A 99 39.93 -47.48 22.41
C VAL A 99 39.10 -46.20 22.44
N VAL A 100 39.33 -45.39 23.46
CA VAL A 100 38.55 -44.18 23.68
C VAL A 100 39.41 -42.96 23.39
N THR A 101 38.87 -42.04 22.59
CA THR A 101 39.46 -40.73 22.34
C THR A 101 38.43 -39.65 22.68
N LYS A 102 38.81 -38.74 23.57
CA LYS A 102 38.05 -37.55 23.91
C LYS A 102 38.77 -36.35 23.30
N THR A 103 38.09 -35.55 22.50
CA THR A 103 38.66 -34.31 21.95
C THR A 103 37.83 -33.13 22.42
N TYR A 104 38.48 -32.13 22.99
CA TYR A 104 37.88 -30.85 23.37
C TYR A 104 38.58 -29.77 22.56
N ASN A 105 37.82 -28.99 21.81
CA ASN A 105 38.37 -27.89 21.03
C ASN A 105 37.57 -26.62 21.24
N ALA A 106 38.26 -25.48 21.23
CA ALA A 106 37.66 -24.16 21.23
C ALA A 106 38.51 -23.26 20.32
N SER A 107 37.92 -22.56 19.37
CA SER A 107 38.63 -21.64 18.50
C SER A 107 37.81 -20.40 18.17
N LEU A 108 38.45 -19.24 18.28
CA LEU A 108 37.94 -17.98 17.77
C LEU A 108 38.56 -17.73 16.39
N GLY A 109 37.75 -17.80 15.35
CA GLY A 109 38.13 -17.51 13.97
C GLY A 109 37.68 -16.11 13.54
N LEU A 110 38.56 -15.39 12.85
CA LEU A 110 38.26 -14.18 12.10
C LEU A 110 38.46 -14.45 10.60
N ASN A 111 37.46 -14.13 9.80
CA ASN A 111 37.49 -14.24 8.35
C ASN A 111 37.24 -12.86 7.74
N TYR A 112 38.09 -12.46 6.79
CA TYR A 112 37.97 -11.19 6.09
C TYR A 112 38.24 -11.36 4.60
N MET A 113 37.19 -11.21 3.81
CA MET A 113 37.31 -11.14 2.36
C MET A 113 37.96 -9.81 1.97
N ILE A 114 39.20 -9.85 1.49
CA ILE A 114 39.94 -8.67 1.03
C ILE A 114 39.45 -8.28 -0.37
N PHE A 115 39.32 -9.26 -1.27
CA PHE A 115 38.92 -9.04 -2.66
C PHE A 115 38.00 -10.15 -3.15
N ASP A 116 37.00 -9.80 -3.96
CA ASP A 116 35.97 -10.72 -4.45
C ASP A 116 35.56 -10.40 -5.89
N GLY A 117 36.50 -9.97 -6.73
CA GLY A 117 36.21 -9.63 -8.11
C GLY A 117 35.31 -8.40 -8.27
N LEU A 118 35.30 -7.49 -7.27
CA LEU A 118 34.39 -6.33 -7.17
C LEU A 118 32.91 -6.70 -6.95
N GLY A 119 32.58 -7.96 -6.64
CA GLY A 119 31.20 -8.41 -6.42
C GLY A 119 30.47 -7.59 -5.35
N ARG A 120 31.08 -7.37 -4.19
CA ARG A 120 30.55 -6.56 -3.09
C ARG A 120 30.30 -5.10 -3.46
N LYS A 121 31.17 -4.51 -4.29
CA LYS A 121 30.99 -3.14 -4.80
C LYS A 121 29.73 -3.02 -5.64
N TYR A 122 29.54 -3.94 -6.58
CA TYR A 122 28.35 -3.94 -7.43
C TYR A 122 27.09 -4.35 -6.68
N ASN A 123 27.20 -5.26 -5.70
CA ASN A 123 26.11 -5.61 -4.80
C ASN A 123 25.65 -4.41 -3.96
N TYR A 124 26.57 -3.62 -3.42
CA TYR A 124 26.24 -2.38 -2.72
C TYR A 124 25.52 -1.37 -3.64
N GLN A 125 26.02 -1.19 -4.87
CA GLN A 125 25.37 -0.30 -5.85
C GLN A 125 23.97 -0.78 -6.24
N GLN A 126 23.80 -2.10 -6.41
CA GLN A 126 22.50 -2.70 -6.64
C GLN A 126 21.55 -2.42 -5.47
N LEU A 127 21.97 -2.69 -4.23
CA LEU A 127 21.15 -2.46 -3.04
C LEU A 127 20.74 -0.99 -2.91
N LYS A 128 21.61 -0.05 -3.31
CA LYS A 128 21.27 1.37 -3.37
C LYS A 128 20.17 1.67 -4.39
N GLU A 129 20.22 1.07 -5.58
CA GLU A 129 19.13 1.22 -6.54
C GLU A 129 17.85 0.50 -6.10
N THR A 130 17.95 -0.61 -5.36
CA THR A 130 16.80 -1.27 -4.72
C THR A 130 16.17 -0.37 -3.66
N TYR A 131 16.96 0.35 -2.85
CA TYR A 131 16.45 1.35 -1.92
C TYR A 131 15.69 2.47 -2.66
N ASN A 132 16.29 3.03 -3.71
CA ASN A 132 15.62 4.06 -4.53
C ASN A 132 14.33 3.52 -5.18
N LEU A 133 14.30 2.24 -5.60
CA LEU A 133 13.10 1.58 -6.10
C LEU A 133 12.03 1.49 -5.02
N THR A 134 12.39 1.12 -3.79
CA THR A 134 11.45 1.03 -2.66
C THR A 134 10.88 2.40 -2.29
N GLU A 135 11.67 3.48 -2.38
CA GLU A 135 11.15 4.84 -2.21
C GLU A 135 10.09 5.18 -3.27
N LEU A 136 10.31 4.81 -4.54
CA LEU A 136 9.35 5.02 -5.62
C LEU A 136 8.08 4.16 -5.45
N GLN A 137 8.21 2.93 -4.94
CA GLN A 137 7.08 2.06 -4.62
C GLN A 137 6.25 2.61 -3.46
N ALA A 138 6.90 3.17 -2.44
CA ALA A 138 6.20 3.86 -1.36
C ALA A 138 5.47 5.11 -1.87
N LYS A 139 6.11 5.90 -2.75
CA LYS A 139 5.47 7.03 -3.42
C LYS A 139 4.21 6.61 -4.17
N GLU A 140 4.29 5.55 -4.98
CA GLU A 140 3.13 5.01 -5.70
C GLU A 140 2.03 4.53 -4.74
N THR A 141 2.40 3.88 -3.63
CA THR A 141 1.44 3.47 -2.59
C THR A 141 0.70 4.66 -2.00
N ILE A 142 1.41 5.77 -1.75
CA ILE A 142 0.82 7.02 -1.27
C ILE A 142 -0.10 7.62 -2.35
N GLU A 143 0.32 7.67 -3.62
CA GLU A 143 -0.49 8.17 -4.74
C GLU A 143 -1.80 7.36 -4.92
N ASN A 144 -1.72 6.03 -4.83
CA ASN A 144 -2.88 5.14 -4.89
C ASN A 144 -3.81 5.32 -3.69
N THR A 145 -3.24 5.44 -2.48
CA THR A 145 -4.00 5.67 -1.25
C THR A 145 -4.69 7.04 -1.27
N TYR A 146 -4.03 8.06 -1.83
CA TYR A 146 -4.59 9.38 -2.04
C TYR A 146 -5.82 9.30 -2.96
N LEU A 147 -5.69 8.65 -4.12
CA LEU A 147 -6.82 8.47 -5.03
C LEU A 147 -7.97 7.66 -4.38
N GLN A 148 -7.63 6.60 -3.64
CA GLN A 148 -8.61 5.78 -2.93
C GLN A 148 -9.37 6.59 -1.86
N LEU A 149 -8.65 7.40 -1.08
CA LEU A 149 -9.23 8.31 -0.09
C LEU A 149 -10.26 9.23 -0.72
N PHE A 150 -9.87 9.96 -1.77
CA PHE A 150 -10.78 10.90 -2.41
C PHE A 150 -11.92 10.23 -3.17
N THR A 151 -11.72 9.01 -3.68
CA THR A 151 -12.79 8.20 -4.25
C THR A 151 -13.89 7.93 -3.23
N VAL A 152 -13.54 7.53 -2.02
CA VAL A 152 -14.52 7.29 -0.95
C VAL A 152 -15.05 8.60 -0.37
N TYR A 153 -14.20 9.62 -0.23
CA TYR A 153 -14.61 10.94 0.26
C TYR A 153 -15.69 11.56 -0.63
N PHE A 154 -15.48 11.60 -1.95
CA PHE A 154 -16.47 12.14 -2.89
C PHE A 154 -17.69 11.20 -3.05
N GLN A 155 -17.54 9.90 -2.79
CA GLN A 155 -18.70 9.02 -2.67
C GLN A 155 -19.59 9.40 -1.48
N ILE A 156 -19.00 9.77 -0.34
CA ILE A 156 -19.76 10.24 0.83
C ILE A 156 -20.43 11.58 0.51
N ALA A 157 -19.71 12.53 -0.10
CA ALA A 157 -20.27 13.82 -0.51
C ALA A 157 -21.47 13.64 -1.45
N ARG A 158 -21.35 12.76 -2.45
CA ARG A 158 -22.44 12.35 -3.36
C ARG A 158 -23.65 11.79 -2.61
N LEU A 159 -23.41 10.82 -1.71
CA LEU A 159 -24.49 10.20 -0.95
C LEU A 159 -25.16 11.18 0.01
N LEU A 160 -24.41 12.13 0.56
CA LEU A 160 -24.93 13.18 1.43
C LEU A 160 -25.88 14.11 0.65
N GLU A 161 -25.44 14.66 -0.48
CA GLU A 161 -26.30 15.53 -1.32
C GLU A 161 -27.55 14.78 -1.81
N ASN A 162 -27.40 13.51 -2.21
CA ASN A 162 -28.55 12.69 -2.63
C ASN A 162 -29.50 12.37 -1.46
N THR A 163 -28.98 12.12 -0.26
CA THR A 163 -29.80 11.91 0.95
C THR A 163 -30.60 13.15 1.26
N ASN A 164 -29.98 14.34 1.20
CA ASN A 164 -30.65 15.62 1.44
C ASN A 164 -31.78 15.85 0.43
N ASN A 165 -31.56 15.54 -0.86
CA ASN A 165 -32.60 15.60 -1.89
C ASN A 165 -33.77 14.64 -1.61
N LEU A 166 -33.50 13.44 -1.07
CA LEU A 166 -34.53 12.47 -0.69
C LEU A 166 -35.30 12.89 0.56
N GLU A 167 -34.67 13.59 1.50
CA GLU A 167 -35.35 14.17 2.67
C GLU A 167 -36.34 15.27 2.27
N GLU A 168 -35.92 16.14 1.35
CA GLU A 168 -36.81 17.15 0.73
C GLU A 168 -37.99 16.48 0.01
N ALA A 169 -37.70 15.44 -0.79
CA ALA A 169 -38.72 14.67 -1.50
C ALA A 169 -39.75 14.03 -0.55
N LEU A 170 -39.28 13.41 0.53
CA LEU A 170 -40.15 12.80 1.54
C LEU A 170 -41.03 13.85 2.24
N THR A 171 -40.49 15.05 2.48
CA THR A 171 -41.24 16.16 3.06
C THR A 171 -42.38 16.59 2.13
N ILE A 172 -42.11 16.70 0.82
CA ILE A 172 -43.14 17.00 -0.19
C ILE A 172 -44.21 15.89 -0.22
N SER A 173 -43.80 14.62 -0.18
CA SER A 173 -44.72 13.47 -0.19
C SER A 173 -45.60 13.41 1.06
N LYS A 174 -45.07 13.79 2.24
CA LYS A 174 -45.87 13.96 3.47
C LYS A 174 -46.96 15.02 3.28
N SER A 175 -46.61 16.19 2.75
CA SER A 175 -47.59 17.25 2.48
C SER A 175 -48.63 16.85 1.45
N ARG A 176 -48.26 16.04 0.43
CA ARG A 176 -49.21 15.49 -0.55
C ARG A 176 -50.21 14.53 0.11
N LEU A 177 -49.74 13.63 0.97
CA LEU A 177 -50.63 12.71 1.69
C LEU A 177 -51.61 13.46 2.60
N GLU A 178 -51.12 14.46 3.33
CA GLU A 178 -51.95 15.30 4.18
C GLU A 178 -53.05 16.01 3.38
N ARG A 179 -52.68 16.61 2.23
CA ARG A 179 -53.66 17.22 1.33
C ARG A 179 -54.67 16.21 0.77
N ALA A 180 -54.22 15.03 0.34
CA ALA A 180 -55.08 14.00 -0.20
C ALA A 180 -56.07 13.45 0.85
N LYS A 181 -55.63 13.34 2.12
CA LYS A 181 -56.50 12.98 3.25
C LYS A 181 -57.60 14.02 3.46
N TYR A 182 -57.26 15.31 3.53
CA TYR A 182 -58.26 16.36 3.67
C TYR A 182 -59.24 16.37 2.50
N GLN A 183 -58.76 16.29 1.26
CA GLN A 183 -59.64 16.25 0.10
C GLN A 183 -60.59 15.05 0.14
N TYR A 184 -60.16 13.89 0.64
CA TYR A 184 -61.01 12.72 0.77
C TYR A 184 -62.06 12.90 1.87
N GLU A 185 -61.66 13.39 3.04
CA GLU A 185 -62.55 13.65 4.18
C GLU A 185 -63.66 14.67 3.85
N TYR A 186 -63.35 15.67 3.03
CA TYR A 186 -64.31 16.67 2.55
C TYR A 186 -65.00 16.27 1.22
N GLY A 187 -64.80 15.03 0.74
CA GLY A 187 -65.47 14.48 -0.45
C GLY A 187 -65.02 15.04 -1.80
N GLN A 188 -63.85 15.69 -1.86
CA GLN A 188 -63.26 16.32 -3.04
C GLN A 188 -62.27 15.41 -3.80
N SER A 189 -61.81 14.31 -3.21
CA SER A 189 -60.92 13.33 -3.87
C SER A 189 -61.36 11.88 -3.59
N THR A 190 -60.76 10.94 -4.31
CA THR A 190 -61.06 9.52 -4.16
C THR A 190 -60.18 8.84 -3.10
N ARG A 191 -60.68 7.74 -2.51
CA ARG A 191 -59.86 6.89 -1.64
C ARG A 191 -58.62 6.35 -2.37
N LEU A 192 -58.72 6.11 -3.67
CA LEU A 192 -57.61 5.65 -4.50
C LEU A 192 -56.47 6.68 -4.54
N GLU A 193 -56.77 7.97 -4.70
CA GLU A 193 -55.76 9.03 -4.72
C GLU A 193 -55.04 9.19 -3.38
N MET A 194 -55.79 9.04 -2.27
CA MET A 194 -55.21 9.03 -0.92
C MET A 194 -54.27 7.83 -0.72
N LEU A 195 -54.70 6.63 -1.13
CA LEU A 195 -53.87 5.42 -1.06
C LEU A 195 -52.61 5.51 -1.93
N ASN A 196 -52.70 6.12 -3.11
CA ASN A 196 -51.52 6.35 -3.97
C ASN A 196 -50.51 7.29 -3.31
N ALA A 197 -50.98 8.35 -2.65
CA ALA A 197 -50.09 9.23 -1.87
C ALA A 197 -49.48 8.52 -0.66
N GLU A 198 -50.19 7.56 -0.06
CA GLU A 198 -49.67 6.70 1.01
C GLU A 198 -48.61 5.70 0.51
N VAL A 199 -48.77 5.17 -0.71
CA VAL A 199 -47.73 4.36 -1.35
C VAL A 199 -46.47 5.20 -1.64
N ASP A 200 -46.65 6.44 -2.12
CA ASP A 200 -45.53 7.35 -2.43
C ASP A 200 -44.69 7.68 -1.18
N ILE A 201 -45.31 8.02 -0.04
CA ILE A 201 -44.57 8.28 1.21
C ILE A 201 -43.81 7.04 1.69
N ASN A 202 -44.38 5.83 1.54
CA ASN A 202 -43.72 4.59 1.93
C ASN A 202 -42.50 4.32 1.05
N ASN A 203 -42.62 4.48 -0.27
CA ASN A 203 -41.51 4.32 -1.22
C ASN A 203 -40.39 5.34 -0.97
N ASP A 204 -40.74 6.61 -0.74
CA ASP A 204 -39.75 7.66 -0.45
C ASP A 204 -39.05 7.41 0.90
N SER A 205 -39.79 6.92 1.90
CA SER A 205 -39.23 6.55 3.21
C SER A 205 -38.24 5.39 3.09
N ILE A 206 -38.58 4.35 2.33
CA ILE A 206 -37.68 3.21 2.07
C ILE A 206 -36.42 3.69 1.35
N THR A 207 -36.57 4.54 0.33
CA THR A 207 -35.46 5.07 -0.46
C THR A 207 -34.52 5.91 0.43
N LEU A 208 -35.07 6.75 1.30
CA LEU A 208 -34.30 7.55 2.25
C LEU A 208 -33.55 6.68 3.26
N ILE A 209 -34.21 5.68 3.86
CA ILE A 209 -33.57 4.76 4.82
C ILE A 209 -32.40 4.01 4.15
N ASN A 210 -32.60 3.52 2.92
CA ASN A 210 -31.55 2.85 2.16
C ASN A 210 -30.37 3.79 1.86
N SER A 211 -30.65 5.04 1.48
CA SER A 211 -29.63 6.05 1.22
C SER A 211 -28.81 6.39 2.47
N ARG A 212 -29.48 6.56 3.62
CA ARG A 212 -28.81 6.75 4.93
C ARG A 212 -27.94 5.57 5.32
N GLN A 213 -28.40 4.34 5.08
CA GLN A 213 -27.59 3.13 5.33
C GLN A 213 -26.35 3.11 4.43
N GLN A 214 -26.49 3.44 3.14
CA GLN A 214 -25.36 3.55 2.21
C GLN A 214 -24.36 4.62 2.62
N LEU A 215 -24.84 5.80 3.03
CA LEU A 215 -24.00 6.88 3.56
C LEU A 215 -23.23 6.42 4.81
N SER A 216 -23.91 5.74 5.74
CA SER A 216 -23.28 5.19 6.94
C SER A 216 -22.23 4.12 6.61
N ASN A 217 -22.48 3.25 5.63
CA ASN A 217 -21.52 2.28 5.13
C ASN A 217 -20.29 2.96 4.50
N ALA A 218 -20.49 3.99 3.66
CA ALA A 218 -19.41 4.70 3.00
C ALA A 218 -18.50 5.41 4.01
N LYS A 219 -19.07 6.07 5.03
CA LYS A 219 -18.30 6.68 6.13
C LYS A 219 -17.52 5.64 6.95
N ARG A 220 -18.09 4.46 7.23
CA ARG A 220 -17.32 3.34 7.82
C ARG A 220 -16.17 2.91 6.92
N GLY A 221 -16.39 2.84 5.61
CA GLY A 221 -15.33 2.55 4.63
C GLY A 221 -14.21 3.61 4.63
N LEU A 222 -14.55 4.89 4.78
CA LEU A 222 -13.57 5.96 4.91
C LEU A 222 -12.72 5.82 6.17
N ASN A 223 -13.30 5.42 7.30
CA ASN A 223 -12.55 5.19 8.54
C ASN A 223 -11.44 4.13 8.38
N ILE A 224 -11.66 3.10 7.55
CA ILE A 224 -10.64 2.10 7.22
C ILE A 224 -9.46 2.75 6.48
N ILE A 225 -9.73 3.64 5.53
CA ILE A 225 -8.69 4.35 4.77
C ILE A 225 -7.95 5.37 5.65
N LEU A 226 -8.67 6.06 6.53
CA LEU A 226 -8.09 6.95 7.55
C LEU A 226 -7.25 6.16 8.57
N GLY A 227 -7.50 4.87 8.77
CA GLY A 227 -6.82 4.05 9.77
C GLY A 227 -7.26 4.38 11.21
N ILE A 228 -8.51 4.83 11.39
CA ILE A 228 -9.06 5.24 12.69
C ILE A 228 -10.29 4.41 13.07
N GLU A 229 -10.46 4.18 14.37
CA GLU A 229 -11.67 3.59 14.94
C GLU A 229 -12.52 4.69 15.60
N LYS A 230 -13.25 5.46 14.77
CA LYS A 230 -14.11 6.58 15.21
C LYS A 230 -15.59 6.28 14.92
N VAL A 231 -16.47 6.82 15.75
CA VAL A 231 -17.92 6.85 15.48
C VAL A 231 -18.20 7.70 14.23
N VAL A 232 -19.17 7.29 13.43
CA VAL A 232 -19.56 7.87 12.14
C VAL A 232 -20.44 9.11 12.36
N ASP A 233 -19.91 10.14 13.02
CA ASP A 233 -20.64 11.38 13.35
C ASP A 233 -19.93 12.63 12.82
N TYR A 234 -19.57 12.59 11.54
CA TYR A 234 -18.98 13.71 10.82
C TYR A 234 -19.66 13.91 9.47
N GLU A 235 -19.63 15.15 8.97
CA GLU A 235 -20.00 15.49 7.60
C GLU A 235 -18.74 15.74 6.75
N VAL A 236 -18.92 15.85 5.43
CA VAL A 236 -17.82 16.08 4.49
C VAL A 236 -18.14 17.29 3.63
N GLU A 237 -17.11 17.95 3.12
CA GLU A 237 -17.25 19.05 2.17
C GLU A 237 -17.79 18.51 0.84
N THR A 238 -18.83 19.14 0.29
CA THR A 238 -19.46 18.73 -0.97
C THR A 238 -19.10 19.64 -2.15
N GLU A 239 -18.46 20.78 -1.88
CA GLU A 239 -18.03 21.74 -2.88
C GLU A 239 -16.77 21.23 -3.60
N VAL A 240 -16.81 21.27 -4.94
CA VAL A 240 -15.69 20.85 -5.79
C VAL A 240 -15.36 21.98 -6.75
N GLU A 241 -14.07 22.31 -6.78
CA GLU A 241 -13.50 23.21 -7.78
C GLU A 241 -12.77 22.37 -8.83
N PHE A 242 -12.86 22.79 -10.10
CA PHE A 242 -12.17 22.13 -11.21
C PHE A 242 -10.98 23.01 -11.63
N ASN A 243 -9.80 22.40 -11.73
CA ASN A 243 -8.63 23.13 -12.20
C ASN A 243 -8.74 23.40 -13.70
N LYS A 244 -8.16 24.51 -14.14
CA LYS A 244 -8.14 24.89 -15.55
C LYS A 244 -7.29 23.88 -16.32
N LEU A 245 -7.89 23.27 -17.35
CA LEU A 245 -7.30 22.23 -18.19
C LEU A 245 -5.89 22.56 -18.68
N MET A 246 -4.93 21.65 -18.45
CA MET A 246 -3.62 21.63 -19.12
C MET A 246 -3.78 21.08 -20.55
N ASN A 247 -2.88 21.47 -21.46
CA ASN A 247 -2.81 20.87 -22.79
C ASN A 247 -2.46 19.37 -22.67
N PHE A 248 -3.14 18.50 -23.43
CA PHE A 248 -2.85 17.06 -23.47
C PHE A 248 -1.37 16.76 -23.78
N GLU A 249 -0.75 17.52 -24.68
CA GLU A 249 0.67 17.33 -25.04
C GLU A 249 1.59 17.61 -23.86
N GLU A 250 1.33 18.67 -23.10
CA GLU A 250 2.08 19.02 -21.89
C GLU A 250 1.90 17.94 -20.82
N LEU A 251 0.67 17.48 -20.63
CA LEU A 251 0.32 16.41 -19.70
C LEU A 251 1.01 15.09 -20.07
N GLN A 252 1.10 14.76 -21.36
CA GLN A 252 1.76 13.56 -21.84
C GLN A 252 3.26 13.61 -21.56
N GLN A 253 3.93 14.72 -21.87
CA GLN A 253 5.36 14.89 -21.57
C GLN A 253 5.62 14.79 -20.07
N LYS A 254 4.78 15.43 -19.26
CA LYS A 254 4.89 15.39 -17.81
C LYS A 254 4.67 13.97 -17.26
N THR A 255 3.69 13.25 -17.80
CA THR A 255 3.41 11.85 -17.44
C THR A 255 4.62 10.96 -17.71
N LEU A 256 5.20 11.03 -18.91
CA LEU A 256 6.36 10.20 -19.25
C LEU A 256 7.59 10.53 -18.39
N ALA A 257 7.74 11.78 -17.95
CA ALA A 257 8.86 12.21 -17.11
C ALA A 257 8.67 11.90 -15.61
N ASN A 258 7.43 11.94 -15.10
CA ASN A 258 7.16 11.94 -13.66
C ASN A 258 6.42 10.72 -13.13
N ASN A 259 5.83 9.90 -14.00
CA ASN A 259 5.07 8.74 -13.57
C ASN A 259 5.92 7.77 -12.73
N SER A 260 5.41 7.43 -11.54
CA SER A 260 6.12 6.62 -10.56
C SER A 260 6.45 5.21 -11.08
N LEU A 261 5.55 4.58 -11.84
CA LEU A 261 5.77 3.24 -12.41
C LEU A 261 6.91 3.24 -13.44
N LEU A 262 6.96 4.23 -14.34
CA LEU A 262 8.07 4.33 -15.31
C LEU A 262 9.42 4.47 -14.61
N LYS A 263 9.50 5.31 -13.57
CA LYS A 263 10.71 5.45 -12.76
C LYS A 263 11.08 4.15 -12.04
N GLN A 264 10.10 3.39 -11.54
CA GLN A 264 10.36 2.07 -10.96
C GLN A 264 10.94 1.08 -11.98
N ASN A 265 10.40 1.05 -13.20
CA ASN A 265 10.94 0.22 -14.29
C ASN A 265 12.38 0.61 -14.65
N GLU A 266 12.70 1.90 -14.70
CA GLU A 266 14.08 2.38 -14.90
C GLU A 266 15.02 1.91 -13.78
N LYS A 267 14.58 1.93 -12.52
CA LYS A 267 15.34 1.35 -11.40
C LYS A 267 15.54 -0.15 -11.52
N ASN A 268 14.53 -0.90 -11.96
CA ASN A 268 14.65 -2.34 -12.22
C ASN A 268 15.66 -2.67 -13.33
N ILE A 269 15.76 -1.82 -14.36
CA ILE A 269 16.81 -1.92 -15.39
C ILE A 269 18.19 -1.71 -14.75
N ALA A 270 18.39 -0.64 -13.98
CA ALA A 270 19.66 -0.36 -13.30
C ALA A 270 20.07 -1.51 -12.33
N ILE A 271 19.13 -2.05 -11.57
CA ILE A 271 19.33 -3.23 -10.70
C ILE A 271 19.78 -4.44 -11.52
N SER A 272 19.19 -4.65 -12.69
CA SER A 272 19.53 -5.75 -13.61
C SER A 272 20.92 -5.59 -14.24
N GLU A 273 21.32 -4.35 -14.56
CA GLU A 273 22.68 -4.05 -15.00
C GLU A 273 23.73 -4.36 -13.93
N PHE A 274 23.47 -4.01 -12.67
CA PHE A 274 24.35 -4.40 -11.56
C PHE A 274 24.36 -5.90 -11.32
N ASN A 275 23.23 -6.60 -11.49
CA ASN A 275 23.18 -8.07 -11.45
C ASN A 275 24.14 -8.71 -12.47
N ILE A 276 24.23 -8.18 -13.69
CA ILE A 276 25.20 -8.66 -14.69
C ILE A 276 26.63 -8.46 -14.18
N LYS A 277 26.95 -7.30 -13.59
CA LYS A 277 28.28 -7.00 -13.04
C LYS A 277 28.64 -7.89 -11.86
N ILE A 278 27.68 -8.19 -10.96
CA ILE A 278 27.84 -9.13 -9.85
C ILE A 278 28.14 -10.54 -10.38
N ASN A 279 27.38 -11.02 -11.37
CA ASN A 279 27.64 -12.35 -11.95
C ASN A 279 28.99 -12.41 -12.70
N LYS A 280 29.42 -11.31 -13.32
CA LYS A 280 30.76 -11.21 -13.94
C LYS A 280 31.89 -11.21 -12.93
N ALA A 281 31.66 -10.78 -11.68
CA ALA A 281 32.68 -10.80 -10.64
C ALA A 281 33.23 -12.20 -10.38
N SER A 282 32.42 -13.25 -10.60
CA SER A 282 32.82 -14.65 -10.45
C SER A 282 33.91 -15.12 -11.43
N TYR A 283 34.22 -14.34 -12.49
CA TYR A 283 35.36 -14.62 -13.37
C TYR A 283 36.72 -14.21 -12.77
N LEU A 284 36.71 -13.33 -11.77
CA LEU A 284 37.91 -12.81 -11.14
C LEU A 284 38.24 -13.61 -9.87
N PRO A 285 39.52 -13.64 -9.45
CA PRO A 285 39.90 -14.31 -8.22
C PRO A 285 39.30 -13.62 -6.99
N SER A 286 39.15 -14.39 -5.91
CA SER A 286 38.87 -13.86 -4.57
C SER A 286 40.09 -14.04 -3.66
N LEU A 287 40.36 -13.04 -2.83
CA LEU A 287 41.42 -13.04 -1.82
C LEU A 287 40.78 -12.93 -0.44
N ASN A 288 41.06 -13.92 0.40
CA ASN A 288 40.47 -14.02 1.73
C ASN A 288 41.58 -14.14 2.79
N PHE A 289 41.48 -13.34 3.85
CA PHE A 289 42.33 -13.42 5.02
C PHE A 289 41.61 -14.18 6.12
N ASN A 290 42.25 -15.22 6.66
CA ASN A 290 41.72 -16.02 7.75
C ASN A 290 42.73 -16.01 8.87
N THR A 291 42.28 -15.76 10.08
CA THR A 291 43.08 -15.98 11.28
C THR A 291 42.23 -16.65 12.33
N SER A 292 42.84 -17.51 13.15
CA SER A 292 42.15 -18.15 14.25
C SER A 292 43.09 -18.34 15.43
N TYR A 293 42.56 -18.17 16.63
CA TYR A 293 43.22 -18.59 17.85
C TYR A 293 42.44 -19.77 18.40
N GLY A 294 43.10 -20.93 18.50
CA GLY A 294 42.44 -22.16 18.87
C GLY A 294 43.19 -22.91 19.96
N PHE A 295 42.43 -23.62 20.78
CA PHE A 295 42.87 -24.63 21.72
C PHE A 295 42.27 -25.97 21.29
N ASN A 296 43.07 -27.02 21.31
CA ASN A 296 42.67 -28.39 21.07
C ASN A 296 43.32 -29.28 22.13
N ARG A 297 42.51 -30.12 22.78
CA ARG A 297 42.94 -31.11 23.76
C ARG A 297 42.38 -32.46 23.36
N THR A 298 43.26 -33.40 23.08
CA THR A 298 42.91 -34.80 22.84
C THR A 298 43.40 -35.65 23.99
N GLU A 299 42.50 -36.41 24.59
CA GLU A 299 42.77 -37.42 25.61
C GLU A 299 42.52 -38.80 25.00
N ASN A 300 43.54 -39.65 25.03
CA ASN A 300 43.45 -41.02 24.57
C ASN A 300 43.46 -41.96 25.78
N GLU A 301 42.38 -42.70 25.98
CA GLU A 301 42.28 -43.75 26.99
C GLU A 301 42.47 -45.12 26.30
N ASN A 302 43.19 -46.04 26.97
CA ASN A 302 43.49 -47.38 26.47
C ASN A 302 44.22 -47.38 25.10
N LEU A 303 45.34 -46.65 25.04
CA LEU A 303 46.20 -46.55 23.85
C LEU A 303 46.67 -47.92 23.33
N VAL A 304 46.50 -48.17 22.04
CA VAL A 304 47.03 -49.37 21.34
C VAL A 304 48.55 -49.27 21.15
N ASN A 305 49.06 -48.03 21.00
CA ASN A 305 50.48 -47.76 20.95
C ASN A 305 50.99 -47.37 22.36
N PRO A 306 51.85 -48.18 23.01
CA PRO A 306 52.43 -47.88 24.32
C PRO A 306 53.35 -46.66 24.35
N PHE A 307 53.80 -46.17 23.18
CA PHE A 307 54.57 -44.93 23.05
C PHE A 307 53.71 -43.74 22.61
N GLY A 308 52.39 -43.92 22.47
CA GLY A 308 51.47 -42.86 22.09
C GLY A 308 51.24 -41.84 23.21
N ALA A 309 51.02 -40.58 22.86
CA ALA A 309 50.69 -39.54 23.82
C ALA A 309 49.27 -39.73 24.37
N ARG A 310 49.15 -39.92 25.68
CA ARG A 310 47.87 -40.01 26.40
C ARG A 310 47.10 -38.69 26.39
N LEU A 311 47.82 -37.59 26.46
CA LEU A 311 47.27 -36.24 26.43
C LEU A 311 48.05 -35.44 25.40
N ILE A 312 47.33 -34.85 24.45
CA ILE A 312 47.86 -33.92 23.46
C ILE A 312 47.12 -32.62 23.65
N THR A 313 47.85 -31.55 23.93
CA THR A 313 47.31 -30.19 24.01
C THR A 313 48.03 -29.33 22.99
N SER A 314 47.26 -28.58 22.20
CA SER A 314 47.77 -27.61 21.25
C SER A 314 46.96 -26.35 21.38
N ASP A 315 47.63 -25.22 21.54
CA ASP A 315 47.05 -23.91 21.42
C ASP A 315 47.92 -23.02 20.54
N GLY A 316 47.30 -22.09 19.83
CA GLY A 316 48.06 -21.18 18.99
C GLY A 316 47.23 -20.32 18.06
N LEU A 317 47.91 -19.29 17.57
CA LEU A 317 47.45 -18.40 16.52
C LEU A 317 47.81 -19.00 15.15
N ASN A 318 46.82 -19.10 14.27
CA ASN A 318 47.00 -19.39 12.86
C ASN A 318 46.57 -18.16 12.05
N ALA A 319 47.30 -17.82 11.01
CA ALA A 319 46.93 -16.77 10.07
C ALA A 319 47.34 -17.17 8.66
N GLY A 320 46.50 -16.87 7.67
CA GLY A 320 46.74 -17.25 6.28
C GLY A 320 45.95 -16.39 5.30
N LEU A 321 46.57 -16.14 4.15
CA LEU A 321 45.93 -15.56 2.98
C LEU A 321 45.60 -16.69 2.00
N ASN A 322 44.36 -16.72 1.52
CA ASN A 322 43.89 -17.68 0.53
C ASN A 322 43.42 -16.93 -0.72
N LEU A 323 44.09 -17.18 -1.85
CA LEU A 323 43.65 -16.73 -3.16
C LEU A 323 42.95 -17.89 -3.86
N THR A 324 41.67 -17.74 -4.20
CA THR A 324 40.90 -18.73 -4.94
C THR A 324 40.52 -18.16 -6.31
N TRP A 325 40.87 -18.86 -7.38
CA TRP A 325 40.47 -18.50 -8.75
C TRP A 325 39.92 -19.70 -9.49
N ASN A 326 38.62 -19.65 -9.82
CA ASN A 326 38.01 -20.65 -10.69
C ASN A 326 38.37 -20.36 -12.15
N ILE A 327 39.40 -21.03 -12.65
CA ILE A 327 39.81 -20.92 -14.08
C ILE A 327 38.69 -21.49 -14.98
N PHE A 328 38.03 -22.55 -14.53
CA PHE A 328 36.86 -23.13 -15.18
C PHE A 328 35.91 -23.73 -14.14
N ASP A 329 34.65 -23.30 -14.14
CA ASP A 329 33.61 -23.68 -13.16
C ASP A 329 32.50 -24.55 -13.78
N GLY A 330 32.83 -25.30 -14.83
CA GLY A 330 31.87 -26.09 -15.59
C GLY A 330 30.92 -25.27 -16.46
N GLY A 331 31.20 -23.97 -16.67
CA GLY A 331 30.36 -23.06 -17.46
C GLY A 331 29.26 -22.37 -16.66
N THR A 332 29.23 -22.54 -15.33
CA THR A 332 28.21 -21.98 -14.44
C THR A 332 28.16 -20.46 -14.53
N THR A 333 29.30 -19.78 -14.46
CA THR A 333 29.38 -18.32 -14.53
C THR A 333 28.93 -17.81 -15.89
N LYS A 334 29.31 -18.49 -16.99
CA LYS A 334 28.86 -18.14 -18.34
C LYS A 334 27.34 -18.18 -18.47
N THR A 335 26.72 -19.24 -17.97
CA THR A 335 25.25 -19.39 -18.01
C THR A 335 24.56 -18.34 -17.13
N ARG A 336 25.07 -18.06 -15.92
CA ARG A 336 24.50 -17.02 -15.05
C ARG A 336 24.56 -15.63 -15.68
N VAL A 337 25.68 -15.28 -16.32
CA VAL A 337 25.83 -14.00 -17.02
C VAL A 337 24.89 -13.92 -18.24
N ALA A 338 24.72 -15.01 -18.99
CA ALA A 338 23.78 -15.06 -20.11
C ALA A 338 22.33 -14.86 -19.62
N ASN A 339 21.92 -15.56 -18.57
CA ASN A 339 20.58 -15.40 -17.98
C ASN A 339 20.35 -13.98 -17.43
N ALA A 340 21.36 -13.38 -16.79
CA ALA A 340 21.26 -12.00 -16.29
C ALA A 340 21.11 -10.97 -17.42
N LYS A 341 21.70 -11.20 -18.60
CA LYS A 341 21.49 -10.36 -19.79
C LYS A 341 20.06 -10.49 -20.33
N ILE A 342 19.57 -11.73 -20.46
CA ILE A 342 18.18 -11.96 -20.89
C ILE A 342 17.19 -11.31 -19.90
N ALA A 343 17.48 -11.37 -18.60
CA ALA A 343 16.69 -10.69 -17.58
C ALA A 343 16.69 -9.16 -17.77
N LEU A 344 17.83 -8.55 -18.12
CA LEU A 344 17.92 -7.12 -18.45
C LEU A 344 17.08 -6.79 -19.71
N ASP A 345 17.19 -7.60 -20.76
CA ASP A 345 16.43 -7.41 -22.00
C ASP A 345 14.92 -7.46 -21.72
N ASN A 346 14.47 -8.40 -20.87
CA ASN A 346 13.08 -8.46 -20.42
C ASN A 346 12.64 -7.19 -19.67
N GLN A 347 13.50 -6.59 -18.83
CA GLN A 347 13.18 -5.33 -18.14
C GLN A 347 13.06 -4.16 -19.11
N GLN A 348 13.86 -4.13 -20.17
CA GLN A 348 13.74 -3.12 -21.22
C GLN A 348 12.43 -3.26 -22.00
N ILE A 349 12.06 -4.48 -22.39
CA ILE A 349 10.77 -4.76 -23.04
C ILE A 349 9.60 -4.36 -22.13
N LEU A 350 9.69 -4.67 -20.84
CA LEU A 350 8.67 -4.29 -19.86
C LEU A 350 8.52 -2.77 -19.74
N LEU A 351 9.62 -2.01 -19.77
CA LEU A 351 9.58 -0.54 -19.79
C LEU A 351 8.85 -0.02 -21.03
N GLU A 352 9.15 -0.56 -22.22
CA GLU A 352 8.47 -0.15 -23.46
C GLU A 352 6.97 -0.49 -23.45
N GLN A 353 6.61 -1.69 -22.97
CA GLN A 353 5.21 -2.06 -22.76
C GLN A 353 4.51 -1.10 -21.79
N GLN A 354 5.18 -0.73 -20.69
CA GLN A 354 4.64 0.17 -19.68
C GLN A 354 4.43 1.58 -20.23
N LYS A 355 5.35 2.10 -21.06
CA LYS A 355 5.20 3.39 -21.75
C LYS A 355 3.98 3.42 -22.67
N VAL A 356 3.77 2.37 -23.46
CA VAL A 356 2.59 2.25 -24.35
C VAL A 356 1.30 2.18 -23.52
N THR A 357 1.30 1.37 -22.47
CA THR A 357 0.14 1.20 -21.58
C THR A 357 -0.25 2.51 -20.89
N ILE A 358 0.73 3.22 -20.31
CA ILE A 358 0.49 4.51 -19.64
C ILE A 358 0.03 5.56 -20.65
N SER A 359 0.61 5.61 -21.85
CA SER A 359 0.20 6.56 -22.88
C SER A 359 -1.25 6.35 -23.32
N ASN A 360 -1.66 5.08 -23.51
CA ASN A 360 -3.05 4.74 -23.84
C ASN A 360 -4.00 5.06 -22.68
N ASN A 361 -3.62 4.71 -21.46
CA ASN A 361 -4.43 5.01 -20.27
C ASN A 361 -4.60 6.52 -20.09
N LEU A 362 -3.53 7.31 -20.27
CA LEU A 362 -3.59 8.76 -20.20
C LEU A 362 -4.56 9.33 -21.24
N LYS A 363 -4.48 8.86 -22.49
CA LYS A 363 -5.37 9.29 -23.55
C LYS A 363 -6.84 8.95 -23.24
N ASN A 364 -7.12 7.72 -22.85
CA ASN A 364 -8.47 7.28 -22.47
C ASN A 364 -9.02 8.11 -21.29
N THR A 365 -8.22 8.33 -20.25
CA THR A 365 -8.61 9.13 -19.07
C THR A 365 -8.85 10.59 -19.45
N TRP A 366 -8.03 11.16 -20.33
CA TRP A 366 -8.20 12.53 -20.82
C TRP A 366 -9.49 12.69 -21.65
N GLU A 367 -9.77 11.77 -22.58
CA GLU A 367 -11.02 11.77 -23.34
C GLU A 367 -12.24 11.60 -22.43
N ASN A 368 -12.15 10.71 -21.44
CA ASN A 368 -13.21 10.51 -20.44
C ASN A 368 -13.43 11.79 -19.60
N TYR A 369 -12.36 12.46 -19.18
CA TYR A 369 -12.48 13.72 -18.44
C TYR A 369 -13.22 14.80 -19.23
N ASN A 370 -12.86 14.99 -20.51
CA ASN A 370 -13.56 15.93 -21.38
C ASN A 370 -15.04 15.58 -21.54
N ASN A 371 -15.36 14.29 -21.70
CA ASN A 371 -16.73 13.81 -21.76
C ASN A 371 -17.50 14.09 -20.45
N GLN A 372 -16.90 13.83 -19.29
CA GLN A 372 -17.54 14.08 -18.00
C GLN A 372 -17.77 15.57 -17.74
N LEU A 373 -16.86 16.45 -18.17
CA LEU A 373 -17.08 17.90 -18.11
C LEU A 373 -18.26 18.35 -18.98
N PHE A 374 -18.43 17.75 -20.16
CA PHE A 374 -19.59 18.01 -21.02
C PHE A 374 -20.89 17.52 -20.36
N ILE A 375 -20.89 16.29 -19.84
CA ILE A 375 -22.05 15.70 -19.14
C ILE A 375 -22.43 16.55 -17.93
N LEU A 376 -21.46 16.99 -17.12
CA LEU A 376 -21.70 17.84 -15.96
C LEU A 376 -22.46 19.12 -16.34
N LYS A 377 -21.98 19.85 -17.36
CA LYS A 377 -22.64 21.08 -17.85
C LYS A 377 -24.06 20.79 -18.39
N ALA A 378 -24.25 19.67 -19.07
CA ALA A 378 -25.57 19.28 -19.56
C ALA A 378 -26.54 18.94 -18.40
N GLN A 379 -26.07 18.23 -17.37
CA GLN A 379 -26.88 17.90 -16.20
C GLN A 379 -27.20 19.12 -15.34
N GLU A 380 -26.28 20.08 -15.23
CA GLU A 380 -26.55 21.37 -14.57
C GLU A 380 -27.74 22.08 -15.23
N LYS A 381 -27.74 22.15 -16.56
CA LYS A 381 -28.84 22.75 -17.31
C LYS A 381 -30.15 21.95 -17.18
N ASN A 382 -30.06 20.62 -17.08
CA ASN A 382 -31.21 19.76 -16.89
C ASN A 382 -31.85 19.96 -15.51
N VAL A 383 -31.05 20.10 -14.45
CA VAL A 383 -31.54 20.45 -13.10
C VAL A 383 -32.25 21.80 -13.13
N GLN A 384 -31.66 22.83 -13.75
CA GLN A 384 -32.32 24.13 -13.87
C GLN A 384 -33.68 24.04 -14.58
N THR A 385 -33.76 23.24 -15.63
CA THR A 385 -34.99 23.07 -16.43
C THR A 385 -36.06 22.29 -15.66
N THR A 386 -35.67 21.20 -15.00
CA THR A 386 -36.58 20.37 -14.21
C THR A 386 -37.03 21.05 -12.92
N GLN A 387 -36.20 21.89 -12.31
CA GLN A 387 -36.58 22.73 -11.18
C GLN A 387 -37.67 23.72 -11.59
N ASN A 388 -37.45 24.49 -12.67
CA ASN A 388 -38.46 25.41 -13.20
C ASN A 388 -39.77 24.70 -13.57
N ASN A 389 -39.69 23.49 -14.12
CA ASN A 389 -40.87 22.68 -14.42
C ASN A 389 -41.61 22.24 -13.15
N PHE A 390 -40.88 21.78 -12.13
CA PHE A 390 -41.44 21.39 -10.85
C PHE A 390 -42.12 22.56 -10.16
N ASP A 391 -41.47 23.73 -10.09
CA ASP A 391 -42.01 24.93 -9.45
C ASP A 391 -43.33 25.37 -10.11
N ARG A 392 -43.38 25.38 -11.45
CA ARG A 392 -44.61 25.69 -12.19
C ARG A 392 -45.70 24.64 -11.98
N THR A 393 -45.33 23.36 -11.94
CA THR A 393 -46.28 22.27 -11.69
C THR A 393 -46.82 22.33 -10.26
N GLN A 394 -45.98 22.72 -9.29
CA GLN A 394 -46.36 22.92 -7.90
C GLN A 394 -47.41 24.03 -7.74
N GLU A 395 -47.21 25.18 -8.39
CA GLU A 395 -48.18 26.27 -8.33
C GLU A 395 -49.51 25.89 -8.99
N ARG A 396 -49.47 25.22 -10.16
CA ARG A 396 -50.68 24.71 -10.80
C ARG A 396 -51.37 23.64 -9.94
N TYR A 397 -50.60 22.82 -9.22
CA TYR A 397 -51.15 21.79 -8.33
C TYR A 397 -51.85 22.43 -7.13
N LYS A 398 -51.28 23.50 -6.54
CA LYS A 398 -51.95 24.27 -5.48
C LYS A 398 -53.30 24.84 -5.95
N LEU A 399 -53.37 25.31 -7.19
CA LEU A 399 -54.59 25.83 -7.82
C LEU A 399 -55.57 24.74 -8.31
N GLY A 400 -55.24 23.46 -8.17
CA GLY A 400 -56.07 22.34 -8.65
C GLY A 400 -56.12 22.20 -10.18
N GLN A 401 -55.16 22.79 -10.90
CA GLN A 401 -55.10 22.79 -12.37
C GLN A 401 -54.32 21.61 -12.96
N VAL A 402 -53.63 20.83 -12.13
CA VAL A 402 -52.92 19.59 -12.52
C VAL A 402 -53.24 18.48 -11.53
N THR A 403 -53.17 17.25 -12.00
CA THR A 403 -53.46 16.05 -11.21
C THR A 403 -52.33 15.73 -10.22
N SER A 404 -52.65 14.93 -9.19
CA SER A 404 -51.65 14.42 -8.25
C SER A 404 -50.56 13.58 -8.95
N ILE A 405 -50.90 12.93 -10.06
CA ILE A 405 -49.99 12.12 -10.86
C ILE A 405 -48.99 13.01 -11.62
N GLU A 406 -49.47 14.07 -12.28
CA GLU A 406 -48.59 15.03 -12.96
C GLU A 406 -47.63 15.72 -11.98
N PHE A 407 -48.13 16.09 -10.80
CA PHE A 407 -47.28 16.66 -9.74
C PHE A 407 -46.19 15.67 -9.28
N ARG A 408 -46.57 14.40 -9.02
CA ARG A 408 -45.61 13.35 -8.66
C ARG A 408 -44.59 13.09 -9.76
N GLN A 409 -45.00 13.08 -11.02
CA GLN A 409 -44.09 12.89 -12.14
C GLN A 409 -43.07 14.03 -12.23
N ALA A 410 -43.50 15.29 -12.04
CA ALA A 410 -42.59 16.43 -11.99
C ALA A 410 -41.60 16.33 -10.82
N GLN A 411 -42.06 15.90 -9.64
CA GLN A 411 -41.23 15.64 -8.46
C GLN A 411 -40.14 14.59 -8.75
N ILE A 412 -40.53 13.43 -9.31
CA ILE A 412 -39.61 12.35 -9.66
C ILE A 412 -38.57 12.81 -10.69
N ASN A 413 -39.01 13.56 -11.71
CA ASN A 413 -38.11 14.10 -12.73
C ASN A 413 -37.05 15.05 -12.15
N LEU A 414 -37.43 15.90 -11.18
CA LEU A 414 -36.50 16.77 -10.47
C LEU A 414 -35.50 15.97 -9.63
N ILE A 415 -35.97 15.00 -8.83
CA ILE A 415 -35.10 14.16 -7.99
C ILE A 415 -34.09 13.40 -8.84
N ASN A 416 -34.53 12.80 -9.95
CA ASN A 416 -33.68 12.07 -10.87
C ASN A 416 -32.63 13.00 -11.51
N SER A 417 -33.01 14.23 -11.87
CA SER A 417 -32.09 15.21 -12.46
C SER A 417 -31.07 15.71 -11.44
N LYS A 418 -31.49 16.01 -10.21
CA LYS A 418 -30.56 16.38 -9.11
C LYS A 418 -29.57 15.24 -8.83
N THR A 419 -30.04 14.00 -8.78
CA THR A 419 -29.19 12.80 -8.61
C THR A 419 -28.19 12.63 -9.75
N ALA A 420 -28.65 12.79 -11.01
CA ALA A 420 -27.78 12.70 -12.18
C ALA A 420 -26.71 13.80 -12.21
N PHE A 421 -27.06 15.02 -11.81
CA PHE A 421 -26.11 16.12 -11.66
C PHE A 421 -25.07 15.85 -10.58
N ASN A 422 -25.49 15.41 -9.39
CA ASN A 422 -24.56 15.06 -8.32
C ASN A 422 -23.61 13.93 -8.74
N ASN A 423 -24.11 12.92 -9.44
CA ASN A 423 -23.26 11.87 -10.01
C ASN A 423 -22.23 12.45 -10.99
N ALA A 424 -22.66 13.23 -11.98
CA ALA A 424 -21.75 13.85 -12.94
C ALA A 424 -20.72 14.78 -12.29
N LYS A 425 -21.11 15.53 -11.25
CA LYS A 425 -20.25 16.45 -10.49
C LYS A 425 -19.07 15.71 -9.86
N PHE A 426 -19.37 14.63 -9.12
CA PHE A 426 -18.32 13.86 -8.44
C PHE A 426 -17.55 12.94 -9.40
N ASP A 427 -18.18 12.39 -10.43
CA ASP A 427 -17.49 11.57 -11.45
C ASP A 427 -16.48 12.42 -12.24
N ALA A 428 -16.83 13.66 -12.61
CA ALA A 428 -15.91 14.61 -13.23
C ALA A 428 -14.73 14.97 -12.30
N LYS A 429 -14.96 15.06 -10.98
CA LYS A 429 -13.89 15.35 -10.02
C LYS A 429 -12.95 14.15 -9.83
N LEU A 430 -13.50 12.93 -9.82
CA LEU A 430 -12.71 11.70 -9.68
C LEU A 430 -11.83 11.43 -10.89
N ILE A 431 -12.34 11.62 -12.10
CA ILE A 431 -11.53 11.43 -13.32
C ILE A 431 -10.43 12.50 -13.44
N GLU A 432 -10.66 13.72 -12.94
CA GLU A 432 -9.60 14.75 -12.82
C GLU A 432 -8.47 14.27 -11.89
N LEU A 433 -8.80 13.70 -10.73
CA LEU A 433 -7.80 13.15 -9.81
C LEU A 433 -7.05 11.95 -10.40
N GLN A 434 -7.73 11.09 -11.15
CA GLN A 434 -7.08 9.99 -11.88
C GLN A 434 -6.09 10.51 -12.93
N LEU A 435 -6.44 11.60 -13.63
CA LEU A 435 -5.55 12.25 -14.60
C LEU A 435 -4.29 12.83 -13.92
N LEU A 436 -4.46 13.46 -12.75
CA LEU A 436 -3.37 13.99 -11.94
C LEU A 436 -2.50 12.88 -11.34
N GLN A 437 -3.09 11.72 -11.02
CA GLN A 437 -2.34 10.54 -10.58
C GLN A 437 -1.45 10.00 -11.69
N LEU A 438 -2.00 9.82 -12.90
CA LEU A 438 -1.24 9.31 -14.05
C LEU A 438 -0.06 10.21 -14.40
N SER A 439 -0.26 11.53 -14.31
CA SER A 439 0.78 12.54 -14.56
C SER A 439 1.82 12.68 -13.43
N GLY A 440 1.60 12.03 -12.27
CA GLY A 440 2.49 12.05 -11.12
C GLY A 440 2.40 13.34 -10.28
N ASP A 441 1.34 14.12 -10.45
CA ASP A 441 1.10 15.41 -9.80
C ASP A 441 0.09 15.38 -8.66
N ILE A 442 -0.56 14.24 -8.42
CA ILE A 442 -1.64 14.15 -7.44
C ILE A 442 -1.23 14.63 -6.03
N LEU A 443 0.05 14.52 -5.67
CA LEU A 443 0.58 14.98 -4.39
C LEU A 443 0.75 16.52 -4.30
N ASN A 444 0.73 17.22 -5.43
CA ASN A 444 0.88 18.68 -5.53
C ASN A 444 -0.48 19.41 -5.59
N VAL A 445 -1.58 18.69 -5.46
CA VAL A 445 -2.93 19.26 -5.49
C VAL A 445 -3.20 19.98 -4.17
N ASN A 446 -3.39 21.29 -4.25
CA ASN A 446 -3.86 22.09 -3.13
C ASN A 446 -5.38 22.04 -3.08
N PHE A 447 -5.92 21.57 -1.94
CA PHE A 447 -7.36 21.48 -1.69
C PHE A 447 -7.95 22.62 -0.90
#